data_AF-A0A3B3TU56-F1
#
_entry.id   AF-A0A3B3TU56-F1
#
_cell.length_a   1.000
_cell.length_b   1.000
_cell.length_c   1.000
_cell.angle_alpha   90.00
_cell.angle_beta   90.00
_cell.angle_gamma   90.00
#
_symmetry.space_group_name_H-M   'P 1'
#
loop_
_entity.id
_entity.type
_entity.pdbx_description
1 polymer ?
#
loop_
_entity_poly.entity_id
_entity_poly.type
_entity_poly.pdbx_seq_one_letter_code
_entity_poly.pdbx_strand_id
1 'polypeptide(L)'
;MAEHHAASDGKHKASGNSGSSVHGNSRPGAGGGGGAGGKGGLSGGLTQPAGWQSLLSFSILFLACLAGFSSRLFAVIRFESIIHEFDPWFNYRSTHHLTTNGFYEFLNWFDERAWYPLGRIVGGTVYPGLMVTAGLIHYILNLLHVTVHIRDVCVFLAPVFSGLTAISTYLLTRELWNQGAGLLAACFIAIVPGYISRSVAGSFDNEGIAIFALQFTYYLWVCRLKA
;
A
#
# COMPACT_ATOMS: atom_id res chain seq x y z
N MET A 1 22.82 43.77 -60.61
CA MET A 1 24.06 44.50 -60.23
C MET A 1 24.75 43.65 -59.18
N ALA A 2 25.95 43.13 -59.52
CA ALA A 2 27.04 42.56 -58.70
C ALA A 2 26.69 41.78 -57.41
N GLU A 3 26.92 40.45 -57.33
CA GLU A 3 28.21 39.76 -57.05
C GLU A 3 28.77 39.96 -55.63
N HIS A 4 29.01 38.84 -54.92
CA HIS A 4 30.30 38.38 -54.36
C HIS A 4 30.02 37.15 -53.43
N HIS A 5 30.41 35.92 -53.81
CA HIS A 5 31.72 35.24 -53.55
C HIS A 5 32.05 35.09 -52.05
N ALA A 6 32.59 34.00 -51.49
CA ALA A 6 32.92 32.62 -51.87
C ALA A 6 33.53 31.90 -50.62
N ALA A 7 33.49 30.56 -50.57
CA ALA A 7 34.43 29.59 -49.95
C ALA A 7 33.67 28.32 -49.49
N SER A 8 33.61 27.20 -50.25
CA SER A 8 34.63 26.17 -50.59
C SER A 8 35.18 25.45 -49.34
N ASP A 9 34.69 24.25 -49.03
CA ASP A 9 35.22 22.89 -49.35
C ASP A 9 36.08 22.33 -48.20
N GLY A 10 35.99 21.06 -47.78
CA GLY A 10 35.17 19.96 -48.25
C GLY A 10 35.47 18.63 -47.51
N LYS A 11 34.72 17.60 -47.92
CA LYS A 11 35.06 16.14 -47.98
C LYS A 11 35.31 15.39 -46.64
N HIS A 12 34.73 14.21 -46.36
CA HIS A 12 34.58 13.00 -47.19
C HIS A 12 33.41 12.08 -46.72
N LYS A 13 32.68 11.51 -47.68
CA LYS A 13 31.92 10.22 -47.66
C LYS A 13 32.87 9.13 -48.22
N ALA A 14 32.76 7.80 -48.10
CA ALA A 14 31.77 6.83 -47.60
C ALA A 14 32.41 5.41 -47.62
N SER A 15 31.71 4.41 -47.02
CA SER A 15 31.74 2.95 -47.30
C SER A 15 33.03 2.18 -46.92
N GLY A 16 33.07 0.93 -46.44
CA GLY A 16 32.10 -0.15 -46.24
C GLY A 16 32.87 -1.50 -46.23
N ASN A 17 32.34 -2.47 -45.48
CA ASN A 17 32.50 -3.94 -45.63
C ASN A 17 33.50 -4.74 -44.73
N SER A 18 32.89 -5.71 -44.04
CA SER A 18 33.25 -7.14 -43.82
C SER A 18 34.58 -7.55 -43.18
N GLY A 19 34.48 -8.35 -42.10
CA GLY A 19 35.57 -9.19 -41.60
C GLY A 19 35.25 -9.89 -40.28
N SER A 20 34.57 -11.04 -40.36
CA SER A 20 34.39 -12.02 -39.28
C SER A 20 35.72 -12.61 -38.80
N SER A 21 35.90 -12.81 -37.49
CA SER A 21 36.80 -13.87 -36.99
C SER A 21 36.34 -14.41 -35.63
N VAL A 22 36.37 -15.73 -35.54
CA VAL A 22 35.91 -16.63 -34.49
C VAL A 22 37.16 -17.20 -33.79
N HIS A 23 37.14 -17.32 -32.46
CA HIS A 23 37.93 -18.24 -31.62
C HIS A 23 37.18 -18.32 -30.28
N GLY A 24 36.70 -19.46 -29.74
CA GLY A 24 37.34 -20.78 -29.58
C GLY A 24 38.44 -20.66 -28.51
N ASN A 25 38.48 -21.33 -27.36
CA ASN A 25 37.98 -22.66 -26.99
C ASN A 25 38.19 -22.91 -25.46
N SER A 26 37.47 -23.89 -24.91
CA SER A 26 37.89 -24.84 -23.83
C SER A 26 37.90 -24.47 -22.34
N ARG A 27 36.90 -24.98 -21.62
CA ARG A 27 37.05 -25.87 -20.43
C ARG A 27 37.37 -27.30 -20.95
N PRO A 28 38.02 -28.25 -20.22
CA PRO A 28 37.58 -28.75 -18.90
C PRO A 28 38.70 -29.25 -17.95
N GLY A 29 38.33 -29.60 -16.72
CA GLY A 29 39.23 -30.30 -15.79
C GLY A 29 38.56 -30.63 -14.47
N ALA A 30 38.05 -31.85 -14.35
CA ALA A 30 37.51 -32.47 -13.15
C ALA A 30 38.58 -33.29 -12.42
N GLY A 31 38.42 -33.42 -11.10
CA GLY A 31 39.21 -34.27 -10.19
C GLY A 31 39.57 -33.48 -8.94
N GLY A 32 39.30 -33.88 -7.71
CA GLY A 32 38.79 -35.13 -7.15
C GLY A 32 39.39 -35.25 -5.74
N GLY A 33 38.56 -35.58 -4.74
CA GLY A 33 39.01 -36.23 -3.51
C GLY A 33 39.24 -35.39 -2.25
N GLY A 34 38.30 -35.54 -1.30
CA GLY A 34 38.63 -36.04 0.04
C GLY A 34 38.91 -35.04 1.17
N GLY A 35 38.18 -35.17 2.29
CA GLY A 35 38.73 -34.86 3.61
C GLY A 35 37.85 -34.06 4.57
N ALA A 36 37.00 -34.78 5.29
CA ALA A 36 36.50 -34.54 6.66
C ALA A 36 36.92 -33.25 7.41
N GLY A 37 35.92 -32.58 7.98
CA GLY A 37 36.16 -31.53 8.98
C GLY A 37 34.89 -30.81 9.42
N GLY A 38 33.85 -31.55 9.81
CA GLY A 38 32.65 -30.98 10.42
C GLY A 38 32.98 -30.34 11.77
N LYS A 39 33.39 -29.07 11.75
CA LYS A 39 33.26 -28.17 12.90
C LYS A 39 31.91 -27.47 12.78
N GLY A 40 30.90 -28.03 13.44
CA GLY A 40 29.63 -27.37 13.67
C GLY A 40 29.84 -26.10 14.48
N GLY A 41 30.05 -24.99 13.78
CA GLY A 41 30.12 -23.66 14.36
C GLY A 41 28.73 -23.15 14.73
N LEU A 42 28.30 -23.43 15.95
CA LEU A 42 27.13 -22.80 16.60
C LEU A 42 27.39 -21.35 17.06
N SER A 43 28.36 -20.66 16.44
CA SER A 43 28.82 -19.32 16.85
C SER A 43 28.93 -18.34 15.66
N GLY A 44 28.09 -18.49 14.65
CA GLY A 44 28.06 -17.60 13.47
C GLY A 44 26.78 -16.76 13.30
N GLY A 45 25.76 -16.97 14.15
CA GLY A 45 24.44 -16.35 13.96
C GLY A 45 24.31 -14.89 14.40
N LEU A 46 25.22 -14.39 15.24
CA LEU A 46 25.11 -13.06 15.86
C LEU A 46 25.73 -11.93 15.02
N THR A 47 26.47 -12.25 13.96
CA THR A 47 27.26 -11.29 13.17
C THR A 47 26.86 -11.28 11.69
N GLN A 48 25.57 -11.41 11.39
CA GLN A 48 25.03 -11.07 10.06
C GLN A 48 24.53 -9.62 10.08
N PRO A 49 25.33 -8.63 9.65
CA PRO A 49 24.92 -7.22 9.67
C PRO A 49 23.62 -6.98 8.86
N ALA A 50 23.37 -7.78 7.82
CA ALA A 50 22.14 -7.72 7.03
C ALA A 50 20.88 -8.13 7.83
N GLY A 51 20.99 -9.10 8.74
CA GLY A 51 19.88 -9.55 9.58
C GLY A 51 19.43 -8.49 10.59
N TRP A 52 20.40 -7.84 11.23
CA TRP A 52 20.14 -6.74 12.17
C TRP A 52 19.50 -5.52 11.48
N GLN A 53 19.92 -5.18 10.25
CA GLN A 53 19.33 -4.09 9.47
C GLN A 53 17.87 -4.38 9.07
N SER A 54 17.58 -5.62 8.70
CA SER A 54 16.21 -6.04 8.37
C SER A 54 15.31 -6.03 9.61
N LEU A 55 15.80 -6.56 10.74
CA LEU A 55 15.10 -6.52 12.03
C LEU A 55 14.81 -5.10 12.48
N LEU A 56 15.78 -4.19 12.34
CA LEU A 56 15.62 -2.78 12.69
C LEU A 56 14.57 -2.11 11.80
N SER A 57 14.62 -2.35 10.49
CA SER A 57 13.64 -1.81 9.53
C SER A 57 12.22 -2.31 9.84
N PHE A 58 12.06 -3.60 10.11
CA PHE A 58 10.78 -4.20 10.50
C PHE A 58 10.27 -3.60 11.81
N SER A 59 11.14 -3.46 12.81
CA SER A 59 10.79 -2.90 14.12
C SER A 59 10.33 -1.45 14.00
N ILE A 60 11.02 -0.61 13.21
CA ILE A 60 10.63 0.78 12.97
C ILE A 60 9.27 0.84 12.27
N LEU A 61 9.05 0.01 11.24
CA LEU A 61 7.79 -0.02 10.51
C LEU A 61 6.62 -0.46 11.41
N PHE A 62 6.84 -1.48 12.25
CA PHE A 62 5.87 -1.93 13.23
C PHE A 62 5.54 -0.83 14.25
N LEU A 63 6.54 -0.15 14.79
CA LEU A 63 6.35 0.97 15.71
C LEU A 63 5.64 2.15 15.03
N ALA A 64 5.93 2.44 13.76
CA ALA A 64 5.22 3.47 13.00
C ALA A 64 3.74 3.11 12.81
N CYS A 65 3.42 1.85 12.48
CA CYS A 65 2.04 1.38 12.40
C CYS A 65 1.33 1.46 13.75
N LEU A 66 2.00 1.06 14.84
CA LEU A 66 1.46 1.11 16.19
C LEU A 66 1.23 2.56 16.67
N ALA A 67 2.15 3.48 16.34
CA ALA A 67 2.00 4.90 16.62
C ALA A 67 0.86 5.53 15.79
N GLY A 68 0.74 5.15 14.52
CA GLY A 68 -0.36 5.58 13.65
C GLY A 68 -1.72 5.09 14.15
N PHE A 69 -1.81 3.84 14.58
CA PHE A 69 -3.03 3.28 15.16
C PHE A 69 -3.36 3.96 16.49
N SER A 70 -2.42 4.02 17.44
CA SER A 70 -2.66 4.55 18.79
C SER A 70 -3.00 6.04 18.81
N SER A 71 -2.34 6.86 17.98
CA SER A 71 -2.64 8.30 17.86
C SER A 71 -4.06 8.62 17.39
N ARG A 72 -4.76 7.66 16.77
CA ARG A 72 -6.13 7.83 16.28
C ARG A 72 -7.21 7.36 17.25
N LEU A 73 -6.84 6.80 18.41
CA LEU A 73 -7.78 6.25 19.39
C LEU A 73 -8.27 7.27 20.43
N PHE A 74 -7.73 8.49 20.46
CA PHE A 74 -8.04 9.46 21.52
C PHE A 74 -9.54 9.75 21.69
N ALA A 75 -10.30 9.80 20.60
CA ALA A 75 -11.75 10.02 20.66
C ALA A 75 -12.47 8.84 21.34
N VAL A 76 -12.13 7.61 20.97
CA VAL A 76 -12.71 6.38 21.51
C VAL A 76 -12.30 6.12 22.97
N ILE A 77 -11.11 6.60 23.39
CA ILE A 77 -10.67 6.45 24.79
C ILE A 77 -11.35 7.48 25.71
N ARG A 78 -11.55 8.72 25.23
CA ARG A 78 -12.17 9.78 26.02
C ARG A 78 -13.69 9.70 26.06
N PHE A 79 -14.28 9.20 25.00
CA PHE A 79 -15.73 9.11 24.82
C PHE A 79 -16.13 7.67 24.49
N GLU A 80 -17.34 7.44 24.01
CA GLU A 80 -17.79 6.11 23.62
C GLU A 80 -17.29 5.73 22.21
N SER A 81 -17.16 4.42 21.96
CA SER A 81 -16.85 3.86 20.64
C SER A 81 -18.07 3.95 19.72
N ILE A 82 -18.36 5.15 19.24
CA ILE A 82 -19.45 5.45 18.33
C ILE A 82 -18.93 6.08 17.06
N ILE A 83 -19.79 6.12 16.05
CA ILE A 83 -19.49 6.79 14.79
C ILE A 83 -19.66 8.30 15.01
N HIS A 84 -18.64 9.05 14.59
CA HIS A 84 -18.61 10.50 14.70
C HIS A 84 -18.92 11.14 13.35
N GLU A 85 -19.32 12.42 13.39
CA GLU A 85 -19.68 13.20 12.21
C GLU A 85 -20.99 12.75 11.54
N PHE A 86 -21.48 13.54 10.58
CA PHE A 86 -22.79 13.33 9.96
C PHE A 86 -22.74 12.31 8.82
N ASP A 87 -21.74 12.41 7.95
CA ASP A 87 -21.63 11.62 6.73
C ASP A 87 -21.43 10.11 6.99
N PRO A 88 -20.60 9.69 7.97
CA PRO A 88 -20.33 8.27 8.23
C PRO A 88 -21.55 7.43 8.64
N TRP A 89 -22.64 8.06 9.12
CA TRP A 89 -23.87 7.34 9.46
C TRP A 89 -24.52 6.66 8.27
N PHE A 90 -24.48 7.29 7.08
CA PHE A 90 -24.97 6.67 5.86
C PHE A 90 -24.11 5.48 5.45
N ASN A 91 -22.78 5.61 5.54
CA ASN A 91 -21.83 4.54 5.25
C ASN A 91 -22.05 3.33 6.18
N TYR A 92 -22.25 3.59 7.48
CA TYR A 92 -22.56 2.55 8.46
C TYR A 92 -23.88 1.85 8.16
N ARG A 93 -24.96 2.59 7.91
CA ARG A 93 -26.27 2.02 7.57
C ARG A 93 -26.18 1.14 6.32
N SER A 94 -25.45 1.61 5.32
CA SER A 94 -25.21 0.87 4.08
C SER A 94 -24.43 -0.43 4.34
N THR A 95 -23.40 -0.36 5.19
CA THR A 95 -22.60 -1.53 5.59
C THR A 95 -23.42 -2.52 6.41
N HIS A 96 -24.27 -2.04 7.30
CA HIS A 96 -25.21 -2.87 8.07
C HIS A 96 -26.21 -3.58 7.13
N HIS A 97 -26.74 -2.87 6.14
CA HIS A 97 -27.62 -3.47 5.12
C HIS A 97 -26.90 -4.55 4.31
N LEU A 98 -25.65 -4.28 3.87
CA LEU A 98 -24.81 -5.24 3.13
C LEU A 98 -24.54 -6.51 3.94
N THR A 99 -24.23 -6.37 5.23
CA THR A 99 -23.91 -7.52 6.10
C THR A 99 -25.14 -8.34 6.48
N THR A 100 -26.32 -7.71 6.57
CA THR A 100 -27.56 -8.40 6.96
C THR A 100 -28.25 -9.07 5.77
N ASN A 101 -28.32 -8.40 4.61
CA ASN A 101 -29.10 -8.87 3.45
C ASN A 101 -28.23 -9.49 2.36
N GLY A 102 -26.91 -9.32 2.44
CA GLY A 102 -25.96 -9.82 1.45
C GLY A 102 -25.66 -8.83 0.32
N PHE A 103 -24.70 -9.20 -0.52
CA PHE A 103 -24.13 -8.32 -1.53
C PHE A 103 -25.06 -8.02 -2.72
N TYR A 104 -25.81 -9.03 -3.20
CA TYR A 104 -26.73 -8.85 -4.33
C TYR A 104 -27.91 -7.95 -3.99
N GLU A 105 -28.47 -8.10 -2.79
CA GLU A 105 -29.54 -7.22 -2.29
C GLU A 105 -29.01 -5.80 -2.08
N PHE A 106 -27.79 -5.64 -1.57
CA PHE A 106 -27.15 -4.33 -1.44
C PHE A 106 -26.98 -3.61 -2.78
N LEU A 107 -26.56 -4.32 -3.84
CA LEU A 107 -26.41 -3.72 -5.17
C LEU A 107 -27.74 -3.28 -5.79
N ASN A 108 -28.84 -3.96 -5.47
CA ASN A 108 -30.18 -3.62 -5.93
C ASN A 108 -30.98 -2.79 -4.91
N TRP A 109 -30.32 -2.27 -3.87
CA TRP A 109 -31.01 -1.63 -2.77
C TRP A 109 -31.61 -0.28 -3.16
N PHE A 110 -32.94 -0.20 -3.05
CA PHE A 110 -33.71 1.04 -3.08
C PHE A 110 -34.08 1.47 -1.66
N ASP A 111 -33.61 2.63 -1.24
CA ASP A 111 -33.92 3.19 0.07
C ASP A 111 -35.12 4.14 -0.01
N GLU A 112 -36.28 3.63 0.37
CA GLU A 112 -37.53 4.40 0.50
C GLU A 112 -37.54 5.36 1.70
N ARG A 113 -36.63 5.19 2.66
CA ARG A 113 -36.60 5.98 3.91
C ARG A 113 -35.85 7.30 3.78
N ALA A 114 -35.16 7.50 2.66
CA ALA A 114 -34.46 8.74 2.35
C ALA A 114 -35.17 9.48 1.21
N TRP A 115 -35.09 10.81 1.19
CA TRP A 115 -35.63 11.63 0.09
C TRP A 115 -37.13 11.43 -0.17
N TYR A 116 -37.97 11.45 0.88
CA TYR A 116 -39.43 11.39 0.71
C TYR A 116 -39.91 12.55 -0.19
N PRO A 117 -40.76 12.31 -1.20
CA PRO A 117 -41.45 11.06 -1.55
C PRO A 117 -40.78 10.20 -2.65
N LEU A 118 -39.58 10.56 -3.11
CA LEU A 118 -38.92 9.95 -4.26
C LEU A 118 -38.17 8.65 -3.92
N GLY A 119 -37.55 8.57 -2.74
CA GLY A 119 -36.60 7.50 -2.43
C GLY A 119 -35.21 7.73 -3.04
N ARG A 120 -34.26 6.82 -2.76
CA ARG A 120 -32.92 6.82 -3.36
C ARG A 120 -32.51 5.41 -3.79
N ILE A 121 -32.09 5.25 -5.04
CA ILE A 121 -31.44 4.02 -5.51
C ILE A 121 -30.00 4.03 -4.97
N VAL A 122 -29.71 3.29 -3.89
CA VAL A 122 -28.42 3.35 -3.21
C VAL A 122 -27.35 2.60 -4.00
N GLY A 123 -27.63 1.37 -4.42
CA GLY A 123 -26.62 0.51 -5.05
C GLY A 123 -25.98 1.10 -6.32
N GLY A 124 -26.72 1.94 -7.06
CA GLY A 124 -26.21 2.65 -8.25
C GLY A 124 -25.66 4.06 -7.98
N THR A 125 -25.81 4.61 -6.77
CA THR A 125 -25.42 6.00 -6.45
C THR A 125 -24.37 6.11 -5.33
N VAL A 126 -23.74 4.99 -4.97
CA VAL A 126 -22.71 4.93 -3.92
C VAL A 126 -21.50 4.13 -4.39
N TYR A 127 -20.32 4.50 -3.93
CA TYR A 127 -19.11 3.69 -4.12
C TYR A 127 -19.08 2.56 -3.07
N PRO A 128 -19.17 1.28 -3.47
CA PRO A 128 -19.34 0.18 -2.52
C PRO A 128 -18.04 -0.23 -1.81
N GLY A 129 -16.89 0.36 -2.17
CA GLY A 129 -15.57 -0.08 -1.72
C GLY A 129 -15.41 -0.10 -0.19
N LEU A 130 -15.87 0.95 0.49
CA LEU A 130 -15.81 1.05 1.95
C LEU A 130 -16.68 -0.02 2.62
N MET A 131 -17.94 -0.15 2.18
CA MET A 131 -18.92 -1.09 2.76
C MET A 131 -18.50 -2.54 2.54
N VAL A 132 -18.03 -2.88 1.34
CA VAL A 132 -17.56 -4.23 1.00
C VAL A 132 -16.32 -4.59 1.82
N THR A 133 -15.38 -3.65 1.99
CA THR A 133 -14.17 -3.88 2.79
C THR A 133 -14.52 -4.16 4.25
N ALA A 134 -15.39 -3.33 4.85
CA ALA A 134 -15.85 -3.53 6.23
C ALA A 134 -16.64 -4.84 6.39
N GLY A 135 -17.55 -5.14 5.46
CA GLY A 135 -18.34 -6.36 5.46
C GLY A 135 -17.48 -7.62 5.30
N LEU A 136 -16.45 -7.58 4.46
CA LEU A 136 -15.50 -8.68 4.29
C LEU A 136 -14.69 -8.93 5.56
N ILE A 137 -14.18 -7.88 6.21
CA ILE A 137 -13.46 -8.00 7.48
C ILE A 137 -14.37 -8.60 8.54
N HIS A 138 -15.62 -8.13 8.64
CA HIS A 138 -16.59 -8.69 9.58
C HIS A 138 -16.89 -10.17 9.29
N TYR A 139 -17.06 -10.55 8.02
CA TYR A 139 -17.27 -11.93 7.62
C TYR A 139 -16.08 -12.83 7.99
N ILE A 140 -14.84 -12.40 7.73
CA ILE A 140 -13.64 -13.15 8.09
C ILE A 140 -13.51 -13.30 9.61
N LEU A 141 -13.79 -12.25 10.38
CA LEU A 141 -13.76 -12.32 11.86
C LEU A 141 -14.79 -13.31 12.40
N ASN A 142 -16.01 -13.30 11.85
CA ASN A 142 -17.05 -14.25 12.23
C ASN A 142 -16.69 -15.70 11.83
N LEU A 143 -16.04 -15.91 10.68
CA LEU A 143 -15.52 -17.23 10.29
C LEU A 143 -14.48 -17.77 11.28
N LEU A 144 -13.68 -16.88 11.87
CA LEU A 144 -12.71 -17.21 12.92
C LEU A 144 -13.35 -17.34 14.31
N HIS A 145 -14.69 -17.33 14.41
CA HIS A 145 -15.46 -17.36 15.66
C HIS A 145 -15.16 -16.19 16.61
N VAL A 146 -14.65 -15.07 16.09
CA VAL A 146 -14.50 -13.83 16.84
C VAL A 146 -15.74 -12.98 16.58
N THR A 147 -16.74 -13.09 17.46
CA THR A 147 -18.03 -12.40 17.32
C THR A 147 -17.89 -10.92 17.66
N VAL A 148 -17.52 -10.11 16.68
CA VAL A 148 -17.41 -8.64 16.79
C VAL A 148 -18.62 -7.98 16.16
N HIS A 149 -19.20 -6.96 16.79
CA HIS A 149 -20.31 -6.22 16.20
C HIS A 149 -19.84 -5.38 15.00
N ILE A 150 -20.67 -5.24 13.95
CA ILE A 150 -20.30 -4.51 12.73
C ILE A 150 -19.89 -3.05 13.00
N ARG A 151 -20.51 -2.42 14.01
CA ARG A 151 -20.15 -1.07 14.47
C ARG A 151 -18.68 -0.96 14.86
N ASP A 152 -18.16 -1.94 15.60
CA ASP A 152 -16.78 -1.86 16.10
C ASP A 152 -15.79 -2.02 14.94
N VAL A 153 -16.12 -2.88 13.97
CA VAL A 153 -15.36 -3.01 12.72
C VAL A 153 -15.33 -1.68 11.97
N CYS A 154 -16.47 -1.00 11.81
CA CYS A 154 -16.54 0.32 11.17
C CYS A 154 -15.73 1.39 11.92
N VAL A 155 -15.79 1.42 13.26
CA VAL A 155 -15.09 2.41 14.08
C VAL A 155 -13.57 2.25 13.98
N PHE A 156 -13.06 1.02 14.00
CA PHE A 156 -11.61 0.75 13.97
C PHE A 156 -11.01 0.59 12.57
N LEU A 157 -11.82 0.67 11.52
CA LEU A 157 -11.34 0.48 10.15
C LEU A 157 -10.29 1.54 9.75
N ALA A 158 -10.58 2.81 9.98
CA ALA A 158 -9.68 3.90 9.59
C ALA A 158 -8.29 3.82 10.26
N PRO A 159 -8.18 3.58 11.59
CA PRO A 159 -6.88 3.31 12.23
C PRO A 159 -6.10 2.14 11.64
N VAL A 160 -6.77 1.03 11.30
CA VAL A 160 -6.12 -0.15 10.68
C VAL A 160 -5.56 0.22 9.31
N PHE A 161 -6.37 0.88 8.48
CA PHE A 161 -5.93 1.34 7.15
C PHE A 161 -4.83 2.39 7.22
N SER A 162 -4.77 3.22 8.26
CA SER A 162 -3.64 4.13 8.47
C SER A 162 -2.31 3.40 8.65
N GLY A 163 -2.29 2.24 9.31
CA GLY A 163 -1.09 1.41 9.41
C GLY A 163 -0.67 0.87 8.04
N LEU A 164 -1.64 0.38 7.26
CA LEU A 164 -1.40 -0.07 5.88
C LEU A 164 -0.90 1.05 4.97
N THR A 165 -1.41 2.28 5.15
CA THR A 165 -0.92 3.48 4.46
C THR A 165 0.56 3.72 4.77
N ALA A 166 0.98 3.62 6.04
CA ALA A 166 2.39 3.79 6.42
C ALA A 166 3.30 2.75 5.74
N ILE A 167 2.85 1.50 5.64
CA ILE A 167 3.55 0.44 4.89
C ILE A 167 3.60 0.77 3.40
N SER A 168 2.49 1.23 2.82
CA SER A 168 2.45 1.59 1.40
C SER A 168 3.35 2.78 1.07
N THR A 169 3.42 3.79 1.96
CA THR A 169 4.32 4.93 1.81
C THR A 169 5.79 4.49 1.91
N TYR A 170 6.12 3.58 2.84
CA TYR A 170 7.45 2.97 2.90
C TYR A 170 7.83 2.33 1.57
N LEU A 171 6.94 1.51 0.99
CA LEU A 171 7.19 0.80 -0.26
C LEU A 171 7.41 1.77 -1.43
N LEU A 172 6.57 2.80 -1.56
CA LEU A 172 6.73 3.82 -2.61
C LEU A 172 8.05 4.58 -2.46
N THR A 173 8.34 5.12 -1.28
CA THR A 173 9.54 5.95 -1.09
C THR A 173 10.82 5.14 -1.18
N ARG A 174 10.80 3.87 -0.76
CA ARG A 174 11.93 2.95 -0.96
C ARG A 174 12.23 2.76 -2.44
N GLU A 175 11.19 2.69 -3.28
CA GLU A 175 11.38 2.56 -4.72
C GLU A 175 12.00 3.81 -5.34
N LEU A 176 11.69 5.01 -4.83
CA LEU A 176 12.20 6.27 -5.38
C LEU A 176 13.64 6.58 -4.96
N TRP A 177 14.03 6.20 -3.75
CA TRP A 177 15.32 6.60 -3.18
C TRP A 177 16.04 5.43 -2.50
N ASN A 178 16.06 5.41 -1.16
CA ASN A 178 16.75 4.42 -0.33
C ASN A 178 15.82 3.92 0.78
N GLN A 179 16.18 2.80 1.40
CA GLN A 179 15.43 2.22 2.53
C GLN A 179 15.26 3.20 3.71
N GLY A 180 16.31 3.94 4.06
CA GLY A 180 16.24 4.92 5.16
C GLY A 180 15.23 6.05 4.91
N ALA A 181 15.16 6.56 3.68
CA ALA A 181 14.17 7.56 3.29
C ALA A 181 12.75 7.00 3.38
N GLY A 182 12.56 5.73 3.00
CA GLY A 182 11.27 5.04 3.12
C GLY A 182 10.82 4.88 4.57
N LEU A 183 11.72 4.51 5.48
CA LEU A 183 11.40 4.40 6.91
C LEU A 183 11.01 5.75 7.50
N LEU A 184 11.73 6.82 7.14
CA LEU A 184 11.41 8.17 7.60
C LEU A 184 10.03 8.63 7.08
N ALA A 185 9.73 8.38 5.80
CA ALA A 185 8.44 8.72 5.21
C ALA A 185 7.28 7.98 5.87
N ALA A 186 7.46 6.70 6.22
CA ALA A 186 6.47 5.92 6.96
C ALA A 186 6.20 6.48 8.36
N CYS A 187 7.25 6.90 9.07
CA CYS A 187 7.11 7.56 10.36
C CYS A 187 6.36 8.90 10.26
N PHE A 188 6.61 9.70 9.21
CA PHE A 188 5.92 10.97 9.01
C PHE A 188 4.43 10.80 8.71
N ILE A 189 4.06 9.94 7.76
CA ILE A 189 2.64 9.74 7.40
C ILE A 189 1.84 9.10 8.56
N ALA A 190 2.50 8.32 9.42
CA ALA A 190 1.84 7.70 10.56
C ALA A 190 1.26 8.74 11.54
N ILE A 191 1.98 9.84 11.79
CA ILE A 191 1.60 10.84 12.82
C ILE A 191 1.19 12.21 12.25
N VAL A 192 1.15 12.37 10.92
CA VAL A 192 0.85 13.68 10.33
C VAL A 192 -0.59 14.13 10.67
N PRO A 193 -0.77 15.32 11.28
CA PRO A 193 -2.09 15.78 11.72
C PRO A 193 -3.12 15.90 10.59
N GLY A 194 -2.66 16.25 9.39
CA GLY A 194 -3.51 16.40 8.21
C GLY A 194 -4.16 15.09 7.76
N TYR A 195 -3.48 13.95 7.94
CA TYR A 195 -4.10 12.64 7.67
C TYR A 195 -4.90 12.15 8.88
N ILE A 196 -4.41 12.38 10.10
CA ILE A 196 -5.11 12.00 11.34
C ILE A 196 -6.51 12.60 11.37
N SER A 197 -6.69 13.87 11.02
CA SER A 197 -7.99 14.56 11.07
C SER A 197 -9.09 13.88 10.26
N ARG A 198 -8.74 13.13 9.22
CA ARG A 198 -9.65 12.39 8.33
C ARG A 198 -9.63 10.86 8.55
N SER A 199 -8.89 10.38 9.54
CA SER A 199 -8.72 8.94 9.80
C SER A 199 -8.78 8.57 11.29
N VAL A 200 -9.40 9.42 12.11
CA VAL A 200 -9.63 9.14 13.54
C VAL A 200 -10.55 7.94 13.70
N ALA A 201 -10.35 7.14 14.76
CA ALA A 201 -11.29 6.08 15.10
C ALA A 201 -12.72 6.64 15.28
N GLY A 202 -13.69 6.01 14.62
CA GLY A 202 -15.08 6.47 14.57
C GLY A 202 -15.42 7.35 13.36
N SER A 203 -14.44 7.88 12.64
CA SER A 203 -14.65 8.54 11.34
C SER A 203 -14.69 7.50 10.22
N PHE A 204 -15.86 6.88 10.04
CA PHE A 204 -16.08 5.84 9.02
C PHE A 204 -16.41 6.45 7.66
N ASP A 205 -15.43 7.12 7.07
CA ASP A 205 -15.54 7.74 5.75
C ASP A 205 -14.54 7.16 4.73
N ASN A 206 -14.79 7.44 3.46
CA ASN A 206 -14.08 6.89 2.31
C ASN A 206 -12.60 7.32 2.27
N GLU A 207 -12.27 8.48 2.82
CA GLU A 207 -10.93 9.07 2.77
C GLU A 207 -9.87 8.16 3.43
N GLY A 208 -10.22 7.45 4.50
CA GLY A 208 -9.32 6.56 5.23
C GLY A 208 -8.76 5.43 4.35
N ILE A 209 -9.62 4.80 3.53
CA ILE A 209 -9.23 3.75 2.58
C ILE A 209 -8.68 4.35 1.29
N ALA A 210 -9.23 5.48 0.83
CA ALA A 210 -8.81 6.11 -0.42
C ALA A 210 -7.33 6.49 -0.41
N ILE A 211 -6.82 7.03 0.71
CA ILE A 211 -5.40 7.40 0.83
C ILE A 211 -4.49 6.17 0.75
N PHE A 212 -4.87 5.06 1.40
CA PHE A 212 -4.16 3.79 1.27
C PHE A 212 -4.14 3.32 -0.18
N ALA A 213 -5.30 3.25 -0.84
CA ALA A 213 -5.44 2.77 -2.20
C ALA A 213 -4.66 3.64 -3.20
N LEU A 214 -4.69 4.97 -3.02
CA LEU A 214 -3.93 5.92 -3.81
C LEU A 214 -2.43 5.67 -3.67
N GLN A 215 -1.94 5.54 -2.43
CA GLN A 215 -0.51 5.34 -2.19
C GLN A 215 -0.01 4.02 -2.77
N PHE A 216 -0.82 2.97 -2.64
CA PHE A 216 -0.49 1.64 -3.15
C PHE A 216 -0.52 1.60 -4.68
N THR A 217 -1.48 2.27 -5.30
CA THR A 217 -1.57 2.39 -6.76
C THR A 217 -0.36 3.13 -7.32
N TYR A 218 0.07 4.23 -6.69
CA TYR A 218 1.30 4.93 -7.09
C TYR A 218 2.55 4.07 -6.93
N TYR A 219 2.63 3.29 -5.84
CA TYR A 219 3.71 2.31 -5.68
C TYR A 219 3.75 1.32 -6.85
N LEU A 220 2.62 0.68 -7.15
CA LEU A 220 2.54 -0.27 -8.26
C LEU A 220 2.90 0.40 -9.59
N TRP A 221 2.38 1.60 -9.85
CA TRP A 221 2.67 2.34 -11.06
C TRP A 221 4.17 2.62 -11.23
N VAL A 222 4.84 3.15 -10.20
CA VAL A 222 6.28 3.43 -10.24
C VAL A 222 7.08 2.14 -10.43
N CYS A 223 6.70 1.05 -9.75
CA CYS A 223 7.33 -0.25 -9.97
C CYS A 223 7.17 -0.75 -11.40
N ARG A 224 6.02 -0.51 -12.04
CA ARG A 224 5.79 -0.89 -13.44
C ARG A 224 6.54 -0.03 -14.44
N LEU A 225 6.79 1.24 -14.15
CA LEU A 225 7.58 2.12 -15.02
C LEU A 225 9.08 1.89 -14.94
N LYS A 226 9.57 1.34 -13.82
CA LYS A 226 10.98 0.98 -13.63
C LYS A 226 11.35 -0.42 -14.14
N ALA A 227 10.36 -1.29 -14.31
CA ALA A 227 10.53 -2.64 -14.85
C ALA A 227 10.66 -2.63 -16.37
#